data_AF-A0A944MA78-F1
#
_entry.id   AF-A0A944MA78-F1
#
_cell.length_a   1.000
_cell.length_b   1.000
_cell.length_c   1.000
_cell.angle_alpha   90.00
_cell.angle_beta   90.00
_cell.angle_gamma   90.00
#
_symmetry.space_group_name_H-M   'P 1'
#
loop_
_entity.id
_entity.type
_entity.pdbx_description
1 polymer ?
#
loop_
_entity_poly.entity_id
_entity_poly.type
_entity_poly.pdbx_seq_one_letter_code
_entity_poly.pdbx_strand_id
1 'polypeptide(L)'
;MKNLDKTETRQATIFIGRSKEALQLYVEHMKHKIDTSQGRYIYSRRIGIVEPVFGHICSVLGLNHFSFGGKKKVDVQWKLYCMVHNLLKIHRYGKVPG
;
A
#
# COMPACT_ATOMS: atom_id res chain seq x y z
N MET A 1 1.79 27.97 -5.00
CA MET A 1 1.96 27.01 -3.89
C MET A 1 0.55 26.62 -3.46
N LYS A 2 0.05 25.43 -3.83
CA LYS A 2 -1.35 25.04 -3.59
C LYS A 2 -1.57 24.91 -2.08
N ASN A 3 -2.62 25.56 -1.57
CA ASN A 3 -2.99 25.56 -0.16
C ASN A 3 -3.25 24.13 0.34
N LEU A 4 -2.75 23.80 1.53
CA LEU A 4 -2.82 22.48 2.19
C LEU A 4 -4.03 22.33 3.13
N ASP A 5 -5.03 23.20 3.00
CA ASP A 5 -6.25 23.14 3.81
C ASP A 5 -7.20 22.06 3.29
N LYS A 6 -7.03 20.88 3.88
CA LYS A 6 -8.04 19.82 4.03
C LYS A 6 -8.60 19.28 2.70
N THR A 7 -7.84 18.39 2.05
CA THR A 7 -8.48 17.36 1.22
C THR A 7 -9.33 16.45 2.11
N GLU A 8 -10.64 16.41 1.87
CA GLU A 8 -11.56 15.49 2.54
C GLU A 8 -10.99 14.06 2.47
N THR A 9 -10.61 13.52 3.63
CA THR A 9 -10.15 12.14 3.74
C THR A 9 -11.28 11.25 3.24
N ARG A 10 -11.09 10.58 2.09
CA ARG A 10 -12.00 9.56 1.58
C ARG A 10 -12.10 8.44 2.63
N GLN A 11 -13.13 8.50 3.46
CA GLN A 11 -13.38 7.51 4.49
C GLN A 11 -13.71 6.18 3.81
N ALA A 12 -12.78 5.21 3.87
CA ALA A 12 -13.08 3.84 3.52
C ALA A 12 -13.76 3.18 4.72
N THR A 13 -15.08 3.20 4.75
CA THR A 13 -15.85 2.53 5.80
C THR A 13 -15.77 1.01 5.59
N ILE A 14 -14.98 0.32 6.41
CA ILE A 14 -15.01 -1.14 6.49
C ILE A 14 -16.07 -1.52 7.52
N PHE A 15 -17.25 -1.91 7.05
CA PHE A 15 -18.21 -2.64 7.88
C PHE A 15 -17.80 -4.11 7.88
N ILE A 16 -17.30 -4.62 9.01
CA ILE A 16 -17.48 -5.99 9.54
C ILE A 16 -16.85 -5.98 10.95
N GLY A 17 -17.69 -5.89 11.99
CA GLY A 17 -17.34 -6.30 13.37
C GLY A 17 -16.38 -5.43 14.20
N ARG A 18 -15.94 -4.25 13.74
CA ARG A 18 -15.15 -3.30 14.57
C ARG A 18 -15.98 -2.06 14.88
N SER A 19 -16.03 -1.67 16.15
CA SER A 19 -16.67 -0.43 16.56
C SER A 19 -15.95 0.76 15.90
N LYS A 20 -16.70 1.80 15.55
CA LYS A 20 -16.19 3.00 14.87
C LYS A 20 -15.12 3.70 15.72
N GLU A 21 -15.29 3.64 17.04
CA GLU A 21 -14.40 4.20 18.07
C GLU A 21 -13.04 3.49 18.07
N ALA A 22 -13.02 2.15 17.96
CA ALA A 22 -11.78 1.39 17.86
C ALA A 22 -10.99 1.74 16.59
N LEU A 23 -11.67 1.90 15.44
CA LEU A 23 -11.03 2.32 14.20
C LEU A 23 -10.44 3.73 14.30
N GLN A 24 -11.19 4.66 14.89
CA GLN A 24 -10.73 6.02 15.16
C GLN A 24 -9.44 6.00 16.00
N LEU A 25 -9.39 5.19 17.06
CA LEU A 25 -8.22 5.07 17.93
C LEU A 25 -6.98 4.57 17.18
N TYR A 26 -7.10 3.53 16.34
CA TYR A 26 -5.97 3.03 15.55
C TYR A 26 -5.46 4.05 14.54
N VAL A 27 -6.36 4.78 13.89
CA VAL A 27 -6.00 5.85 12.94
C VAL A 27 -5.25 6.97 13.66
N GLU A 28 -5.75 7.43 14.81
CA GLU A 28 -5.08 8.47 15.61
C GLU A 28 -3.70 7.99 16.12
N HIS A 29 -3.57 6.76 16.60
CA HIS A 29 -2.27 6.20 16.97
C HIS A 29 -1.28 6.14 15.80
N MET A 30 -1.75 5.76 14.62
CA MET A 30 -0.90 5.73 13.42
C MET A 30 -0.47 7.13 12.98
N LYS A 31 -1.36 8.13 13.08
CA LYS A 31 -1.01 9.54 12.83
C LYS A 31 0.08 10.00 13.79
N HIS A 32 -0.13 9.84 15.10
CA HIS A 32 0.86 10.20 16.10
C HIS A 32 2.21 9.54 15.86
N LYS A 33 2.23 8.25 15.51
CA LYS A 33 3.46 7.52 15.18
C LYS A 33 4.19 8.11 13.99
N ILE A 34 3.45 8.43 12.91
CA ILE A 34 4.03 8.99 11.68
C ILE A 34 4.49 10.43 11.89
N ASP A 35 3.80 11.22 12.72
CA ASP A 35 4.08 12.64 12.90
C ASP A 35 5.36 12.95 13.69
N THR A 36 5.89 11.98 14.44
CA THR A 36 7.22 12.09 15.06
C THR A 36 8.31 12.31 14.00
N SER A 37 9.39 13.04 14.34
CA SER A 37 10.52 13.28 13.42
C SER A 37 11.12 11.98 12.87
N GLN A 38 11.31 10.99 13.74
CA GLN A 38 11.76 9.66 13.37
C GLN A 38 10.73 8.92 12.48
N GLY A 39 9.45 9.02 12.81
CA GLY A 39 8.35 8.45 12.03
C GLY A 39 8.29 9.00 10.61
N ARG A 40 8.39 10.33 10.45
CA ARG A 40 8.43 11.01 9.16
C ARG A 40 9.62 10.58 8.32
N TYR A 41 10.81 10.50 8.92
CA TYR A 41 12.02 10.01 8.25
C TYR A 41 11.88 8.56 7.77
N ILE A 42 11.33 7.68 8.60
CA ILE A 42 11.12 6.28 8.21
C ILE A 42 10.06 6.18 7.11
N TYR A 43 8.96 6.93 7.24
CA TYR A 43 7.83 6.89 6.32
C TYR A 43 8.17 7.47 4.94
N SER A 44 9.00 8.51 4.88
CA SER A 44 9.42 9.12 3.60
C SER A 44 10.15 8.14 2.68
N ARG A 45 10.87 7.15 3.24
CA ARG A 45 11.53 6.09 2.46
C ARG A 45 10.57 5.24 1.62
N ARG A 46 9.27 5.21 1.96
CA ARG A 46 8.27 4.49 1.17
C ARG A 46 8.15 4.99 -0.26
N ILE A 47 8.42 6.28 -0.49
CA ILE A 47 8.39 6.88 -1.84
C ILE A 47 9.38 6.19 -2.77
N GLY A 48 10.59 5.89 -2.29
CA GLY A 48 11.63 5.24 -3.10
C GLY A 48 11.51 3.72 -3.18
N ILE A 49 10.90 3.09 -2.18
CA ILE A 49 10.91 1.63 -2.03
C ILE A 49 9.59 1.00 -2.47
N VAL A 50 8.48 1.54 -1.97
CA VAL A 50 7.17 0.89 -2.00
C VAL A 50 6.30 1.42 -3.14
N GLU A 51 6.32 2.73 -3.39
CA GLU A 51 5.53 3.34 -4.48
C GLU A 51 5.87 2.78 -5.88
N PRO A 52 7.13 2.48 -6.24
CA PRO A 52 7.44 1.87 -7.54
C PRO A 52 6.84 0.47 -7.70
N VAL A 53 6.71 -0.30 -6.61
CA VAL A 53 6.10 -1.63 -6.63
C VAL A 53 4.61 -1.50 -6.91
N PHE A 54 3.92 -0.60 -6.20
CA PHE A 54 2.51 -0.31 -6.46
C PHE A 54 2.28 0.23 -7.87
N GLY A 55 3.11 1.16 -8.33
CA GLY A 55 3.03 1.69 -9.70
C GLY A 55 3.17 0.59 -10.76
N HIS A 56 4.13 -0.32 -10.60
CA HIS A 56 4.28 -1.44 -11.52
C HIS A 56 3.06 -2.38 -11.50
N ILE A 57 2.57 -2.74 -10.31
CA ILE A 57 1.42 -3.64 -10.16
C ILE A 57 0.13 -3.03 -10.73
N CYS A 58 -0.14 -1.75 -10.45
CA CYS A 58 -1.36 -1.10 -10.90
C CYS A 58 -1.29 -0.72 -12.39
N SER A 59 -0.20 -0.10 -12.84
CA SER A 59 -0.11 0.46 -14.19
C SER A 59 0.38 -0.52 -15.25
N VAL A 60 1.25 -1.48 -14.90
CA VAL A 60 1.82 -2.44 -15.87
C VAL A 60 1.15 -3.81 -15.77
N LEU A 61 0.92 -4.31 -14.56
CA LEU A 61 0.23 -5.59 -14.38
C LEU A 61 -1.30 -5.44 -14.40
N GLY A 62 -1.83 -4.21 -14.23
CA GLY A 62 -3.26 -3.91 -14.37
C GLY A 62 -4.13 -4.25 -13.16
N LEU A 63 -3.54 -4.46 -11.96
CA LEU A 63 -4.33 -4.73 -10.75
C LEU A 63 -4.89 -3.44 -10.15
N ASN A 64 -5.97 -2.93 -10.74
CA ASN A 64 -6.66 -1.72 -10.24
C ASN A 64 -7.79 -2.05 -9.25
N HIS A 65 -8.31 -3.27 -9.29
CA HIS A 65 -9.34 -3.76 -8.37
C HIS A 65 -9.12 -5.26 -8.09
N PHE A 66 -9.50 -5.70 -6.89
CA PHE A 66 -9.51 -7.13 -6.59
C PHE A 66 -10.77 -7.77 -7.18
N SER A 67 -10.60 -8.94 -7.78
CA SER A 67 -11.68 -9.64 -8.49
C SER A 67 -12.55 -10.46 -7.54
N PHE A 68 -12.08 -10.69 -6.31
CA PHE A 68 -12.74 -11.56 -5.35
C PHE A 68 -13.09 -10.84 -4.05
N GLY A 69 -14.23 -11.21 -3.48
CA GLY A 69 -14.61 -10.84 -2.11
C GLY A 69 -13.98 -11.79 -1.07
N GLY A 70 -13.47 -11.23 0.01
CA GLY A 70 -12.96 -11.96 1.17
C GLY A 70 -11.44 -12.01 1.27
N LYS A 71 -10.93 -11.84 2.50
CA LYS A 71 -9.50 -11.67 2.80
C LYS A 71 -8.61 -12.77 2.21
N LYS A 72 -9.02 -14.05 2.31
CA LYS A 72 -8.23 -15.18 1.81
C LYS A 72 -8.03 -15.11 0.28
N LYS A 73 -9.08 -14.81 -0.48
CA LYS A 73 -9.01 -14.75 -1.95
C LYS A 73 -8.22 -13.53 -2.42
N VAL A 74 -8.44 -12.38 -1.78
CA VAL A 74 -7.68 -11.15 -2.03
C VAL A 74 -6.19 -11.34 -1.74
N ASP A 75 -5.84 -12.02 -0.64
CA ASP A 75 -4.45 -12.31 -0.28
C ASP A 75 -3.74 -13.19 -1.32
N VAL A 76 -4.43 -14.23 -1.83
CA VAL A 76 -3.91 -15.07 -2.91
C VAL A 76 -3.68 -14.25 -4.18
N GLN A 77 -4.66 -13.43 -4.59
CA GLN A 77 -4.52 -12.55 -5.76
C GLN A 77 -3.35 -11.59 -5.59
N TRP A 78 -3.24 -10.93 -4.43
CA TRP A 78 -2.17 -9.99 -4.14
C TRP A 78 -0.78 -10.66 -4.21
N LYS A 79 -0.64 -11.85 -3.62
CA LYS A 79 0.63 -12.61 -3.66
C LYS A 79 1.01 -13.04 -5.07
N LEU A 80 0.04 -13.43 -5.89
CA LEU A 80 0.28 -13.77 -7.29
C LEU A 80 0.85 -12.56 -8.06
N TYR A 81 0.24 -11.39 -7.92
CA TYR A 81 0.74 -10.17 -8.56
C TYR A 81 2.12 -9.75 -8.03
N CYS A 82 2.38 -9.88 -6.73
CA CYS A 82 3.71 -9.67 -6.15
C CYS A 82 4.74 -10.64 -6.74
N MET A 83 4.38 -11.90 -6.94
CA MET A 83 5.26 -12.91 -7.53
C MET A 83 5.59 -12.55 -8.98
N VAL A 84 4.59 -12.21 -9.80
CA VAL A 84 4.80 -11.76 -11.18
C VAL A 84 5.68 -10.52 -11.23
N HIS A 85 5.44 -9.52 -10.37
CA HIS A 85 6.29 -8.34 -10.23
C HIS A 85 7.77 -8.73 -9.99
N ASN A 86 8.01 -9.62 -9.03
CA ASN A 86 9.36 -10.06 -8.68
C ASN A 86 10.02 -10.87 -9.80
N LEU A 87 9.29 -11.76 -10.45
CA LEU A 87 9.78 -12.54 -11.59
C LEU A 87 10.19 -11.64 -12.75
N LEU A 88 9.41 -10.60 -13.06
CA LEU A 88 9.77 -9.62 -14.09
C LEU A 88 11.02 -8.83 -13.71
N LYS A 89 11.23 -8.52 -12.43
CA LYS A 89 12.46 -7.89 -11.95
C LYS A 89 13.67 -8.81 -12.13
N ILE A 90 13.54 -10.09 -11.78
CA ILE A 90 14.61 -11.08 -11.99
C ILE A 90 14.88 -11.26 -13.49
N HIS A 91 13.84 -11.37 -14.32
CA HIS A 91 14.03 -11.53 -15.76
C HIS A 91 14.76 -10.33 -16.39
N ARG A 92 14.45 -9.10 -15.95
CA ARG A 92 15.06 -7.87 -16.52
C ARG A 92 16.44 -7.53 -15.96
N TYR A 93 16.68 -7.82 -14.68
CA TYR A 93 17.87 -7.36 -13.96
C TYR A 93 18.70 -8.49 -13.33
N GLY A 94 18.17 -9.71 -13.32
CA GLY A 94 18.87 -10.89 -12.84
C GLY A 94 20.00 -11.23 -13.79
N LYS A 95 21.22 -10.90 -13.37
CA LYS A 95 22.41 -11.43 -14.03
C LYS A 95 22.49 -12.91 -13.72
N VAL A 96 22.57 -13.73 -14.75
CA VAL A 96 23.03 -15.11 -14.59
C VAL A 96 24.54 -15.01 -14.35
N PRO A 97 25.07 -15.46 -13.21
CA PRO A 97 26.52 -15.58 -13.06
C PRO A 97 27.00 -16.59 -14.11
N GLY A 98 27.84 -16.11 -15.03
CA GLY A 98 28.60 -16.94 -15.96
C GLY A 98 29.88 -17.45 -15.33
#